data_AF-A0A939RBX7-F1
#
_entry.id   AF-A0A939RBX7-F1
#
_cell.length_a   1.000
_cell.length_b   1.000
_cell.length_c   1.000
_cell.angle_alpha   90.00
_cell.angle_beta   90.00
_cell.angle_gamma   90.00
#
_symmetry.space_group_name_H-M   'P 1'
#
loop_
_entity.id
_entity.type
_entity.pdbx_description
1 polymer ?
#
loop_
_entity_poly.entity_id
_entity_poly.type
_entity_poly.pdbx_seq_one_letter_code
_entity_poly.pdbx_strand_id
1 'polypeptide(L)'
;MKEYIHKKRDRKKGNKHSSHSYNNIRNGSLPAGFEVVFKWVPIEAVRISSAANQALYEEYKQERGRMLKETMFNPDGTENKEGVARLRQAGLSDRDIYESIGKGKTPNGYNYHHLFPRALSGALNEGSVQFGNETLTSLHDWRCMMPLPNSAGSDIHKNVHDAMEKRNGPMPEKEGSRTTYYIAMPLTAEEYQQYKRNPESLKEELLIVGKNSYRTVDQRDNGKGQKQPKPLKSADIAKIKAARDGR
;
A
#
# COMPACT_ATOMS: atom_id res chain seq x y z
N MET A 1 8.00 23.66 9.11
CA MET A 1 8.90 22.47 9.19
C MET A 1 8.26 21.38 8.33
N LYS A 2 8.93 20.85 7.29
CA LYS A 2 8.30 19.86 6.38
C LYS A 2 8.21 18.51 7.10
N GLU A 3 6.99 18.09 7.45
CA GLU A 3 6.77 16.80 8.13
C GLU A 3 7.01 15.62 7.18
N TYR A 4 7.83 14.68 7.65
CA TYR A 4 8.18 13.45 6.95
C TYR A 4 7.03 12.43 7.03
N ILE A 5 5.87 12.79 6.50
CA ILE A 5 4.75 11.86 6.37
C ILE A 5 5.16 10.84 5.31
N HIS A 6 5.45 11.31 4.10
CA HIS A 6 6.15 10.59 3.04
C HIS A 6 7.20 11.56 2.51
N LYS A 7 8.51 11.26 2.64
CA LYS A 7 9.54 12.21 2.19
C LYS A 7 9.38 12.43 0.69
N LYS A 8 8.69 13.51 0.28
CA LYS A 8 8.82 14.06 -1.06
C LYS A 8 10.32 14.25 -1.24
N ARG A 9 10.92 13.49 -2.16
CA ARG A 9 12.30 13.74 -2.58
C ARG A 9 12.34 15.20 -3.01
N ASP A 10 12.99 16.05 -2.22
CA ASP A 10 13.47 17.32 -2.74
C ASP A 10 14.36 16.92 -3.94
N ARG A 11 13.95 17.29 -5.14
CA ARG A 11 14.75 17.17 -6.36
C ARG A 11 15.95 18.11 -6.22
N LYS A 12 16.93 17.74 -5.37
CA LYS A 12 18.25 18.34 -5.43
C LYS A 12 18.88 17.83 -6.72
N LYS A 13 19.11 18.78 -7.65
CA LYS A 13 19.89 18.59 -8.86
C LYS A 13 21.21 17.92 -8.49
N GLY A 14 21.56 16.88 -9.24
CA GLY A 14 22.89 16.28 -9.23
C GLY A 14 23.10 15.19 -8.19
N ASN A 15 22.67 13.97 -8.50
CA ASN A 15 23.53 12.83 -8.19
C ASN A 15 23.51 11.86 -9.37
N LYS A 16 24.70 11.60 -9.91
CA LYS A 16 24.93 10.83 -11.13
C LYS A 16 24.13 9.53 -11.10
N HIS A 17 23.38 9.28 -12.17
CA HIS A 17 22.86 7.95 -12.48
C HIS A 17 24.04 6.97 -12.45
N SER A 18 24.13 6.14 -11.41
CA SER A 18 24.88 4.90 -11.48
C SER A 18 24.10 3.97 -12.39
N SER A 19 24.37 4.09 -13.69
CA SER A 19 23.96 3.15 -14.71
C SER A 19 24.84 1.90 -14.60
N HIS A 20 24.57 1.04 -13.62
CA HIS A 20 25.02 -0.35 -13.69
C HIS A 20 23.93 -1.16 -14.40
N SER A 21 24.10 -1.23 -15.72
CA SER A 21 23.38 -2.09 -16.65
C SER A 21 23.53 -3.55 -16.21
N TYR A 22 22.45 -4.15 -15.71
CA TYR A 22 22.30 -5.60 -15.65
C TYR A 22 21.01 -6.04 -16.34
N ASN A 23 21.22 -6.74 -17.46
CA ASN A 23 20.28 -7.17 -18.48
C ASN A 23 19.39 -8.34 -18.05
N ASN A 24 18.43 -8.15 -17.14
CA ASN A 24 17.31 -9.10 -17.01
C ASN A 24 15.93 -8.47 -16.73
N ILE A 25 15.84 -7.14 -16.70
CA ILE A 25 14.58 -6.44 -17.00
C ILE A 25 14.71 -5.95 -18.45
N ARG A 26 14.53 -6.85 -19.43
CA ARG A 26 14.35 -6.43 -20.83
C ARG A 26 13.05 -5.62 -20.88
N ASN A 27 13.16 -4.30 -20.97
CA ASN A 27 12.09 -3.29 -21.06
C ASN A 27 11.21 -3.15 -19.80
N GLY A 28 11.68 -2.37 -18.83
CA GLY A 28 11.06 -2.09 -17.51
C GLY A 28 9.71 -1.37 -17.49
N SER A 29 8.75 -1.82 -18.30
CA SER A 29 7.33 -1.50 -18.17
C SER A 29 6.58 -2.72 -17.64
N LEU A 30 5.85 -2.53 -16.53
CA LEU A 30 4.88 -3.53 -16.06
C LEU A 30 3.96 -3.95 -17.22
N PRO A 31 3.56 -5.24 -17.31
CA PRO A 31 2.65 -5.72 -18.34
C PRO A 31 1.40 -4.84 -18.46
N ALA A 32 0.86 -4.71 -19.67
CA ALA A 32 -0.42 -4.05 -19.86
C ALA A 32 -1.50 -4.80 -19.05
N GLY A 33 -2.22 -4.08 -18.18
CA GLY A 33 -3.21 -4.68 -17.28
C GLY A 33 -2.63 -5.28 -15.99
N PHE A 34 -1.33 -5.09 -15.70
CA PHE A 34 -0.79 -5.44 -14.39
C PHE A 34 -1.44 -4.57 -13.30
N GLU A 35 -2.05 -5.23 -12.33
CA GLU A 35 -2.69 -4.61 -11.17
C GLU A 35 -2.21 -5.31 -9.89
N VAL A 36 -2.02 -4.52 -8.83
CA VAL A 36 -1.87 -5.01 -7.47
C VAL A 36 -3.11 -4.64 -6.69
N VAL A 37 -3.65 -5.59 -5.95
CA VAL A 37 -4.93 -5.45 -5.25
C VAL A 37 -4.70 -5.46 -3.75
N PHE A 38 -5.34 -4.50 -3.09
CA PHE A 38 -5.34 -4.33 -1.65
C PHE A 38 -6.78 -4.29 -1.16
N LYS A 39 -7.01 -4.64 0.10
CA LYS A 39 -8.25 -4.34 0.82
C LYS A 39 -8.04 -3.11 1.71
N TRP A 40 -9.09 -2.31 1.86
CA TRP A 40 -9.07 -1.18 2.78
C TRP A 40 -9.34 -1.65 4.20
N VAL A 41 -8.39 -1.43 5.11
CA VAL A 41 -8.53 -1.79 6.52
C VAL A 41 -8.50 -0.54 7.39
N PRO A 42 -9.57 -0.22 8.14
CA PRO A 42 -9.55 0.86 9.11
C PRO A 42 -8.75 0.44 10.34
N ILE A 43 -7.90 1.34 10.82
CA ILE A 43 -7.21 1.20 12.10
C ILE A 43 -7.40 2.43 12.96
N GLU A 44 -7.44 2.22 14.26
CA GLU A 44 -7.25 3.32 15.20
C GLU A 44 -5.78 3.72 15.18
N ALA A 45 -5.53 5.01 15.02
CA ALA A 45 -4.20 5.55 14.83
C ALA A 45 -4.00 6.76 15.74
N VAL A 46 -2.81 6.89 16.33
CA VAL A 46 -2.48 7.97 17.26
C VAL A 46 -1.34 8.80 16.69
N ARG A 47 -1.57 10.11 16.56
CA ARG A 47 -0.57 11.05 16.07
C ARG A 47 0.62 11.11 17.04
N ILE A 48 1.82 10.82 16.54
CA ILE A 48 3.06 10.96 17.31
C ILE A 48 3.79 12.26 16.92
N SER A 49 4.67 12.77 17.80
CA SER A 49 5.55 13.90 17.47
C SER A 49 6.40 13.66 16.22
N SER A 50 6.83 14.75 15.59
CA SER A 50 7.78 14.68 14.47
C SER A 50 9.12 14.03 14.88
N ALA A 51 9.55 14.20 16.13
CA ALA A 51 10.76 13.59 16.68
C ALA A 51 10.62 12.07 16.83
N ALA A 52 9.50 11.60 17.39
CA ALA A 52 9.21 10.16 17.48
C ALA A 52 9.09 9.52 16.09
N ASN A 53 8.44 10.19 15.14
CA ASN A 53 8.37 9.72 13.76
C ASN A 53 9.76 9.59 13.09
N GLN A 54 10.68 10.51 13.40
CA GLN A 54 12.06 10.42 12.91
C GLN A 54 12.82 9.26 13.56
N ALA A 55 12.66 9.03 14.86
CA ALA A 55 13.28 7.89 15.56
C ALA A 55 12.81 6.56 14.96
N LEU A 56 11.50 6.37 14.81
CA LEU A 56 10.91 5.20 14.17
C LEU A 56 11.41 4.99 12.73
N TYR A 57 11.68 6.08 12.00
CA TYR A 57 12.25 5.96 10.67
C TYR A 57 13.68 5.40 10.69
N GLU A 58 14.50 5.81 11.65
CA GLU A 58 15.86 5.29 11.78
C GLU A 58 15.86 3.83 12.23
N GLU A 59 15.00 3.46 13.19
CA GLU A 59 14.78 2.06 13.60
C GLU A 59 14.34 1.20 12.42
N TYR A 60 13.36 1.67 11.65
CA TYR A 60 12.90 0.98 10.44
C TYR A 60 14.02 0.71 9.44
N LYS A 61 14.99 1.64 9.27
CA LYS A 61 16.13 1.41 8.35
C LYS A 61 17.02 0.27 8.81
N GLN A 62 17.14 0.06 10.12
CA GLN A 62 17.93 -1.03 10.70
C GLN A 62 17.19 -2.35 10.55
N GLU A 63 15.88 -2.35 10.80
CA GLU A 63 15.03 -3.55 10.80
C GLU A 63 14.61 -4.04 9.41
N ARG A 64 14.56 -3.15 8.40
CA ARG A 64 14.03 -3.49 7.05
C ARG A 64 14.68 -4.74 6.44
N GLY A 65 15.98 -4.95 6.68
CA GLY A 65 16.71 -6.09 6.12
C GLY A 65 16.25 -7.41 6.75
N ARG A 66 15.96 -7.41 8.05
CA ARG A 66 15.39 -8.55 8.78
C ARG A 66 13.96 -8.79 8.33
N MET A 67 13.10 -7.76 8.35
CA MET A 67 11.69 -7.86 7.92
C MET A 67 11.55 -8.43 6.50
N LEU A 68 12.51 -8.15 5.64
CA LEU A 68 12.54 -8.73 4.30
C LEU A 68 12.82 -10.21 4.26
N LYS A 69 13.81 -10.65 5.03
CA LYS A 69 14.10 -12.06 5.17
C LYS A 69 12.89 -12.78 5.77
N GLU A 70 12.22 -12.15 6.72
CA GLU A 70 11.00 -12.69 7.36
C GLU A 70 9.79 -12.76 6.42
N THR A 71 9.74 -11.91 5.40
CA THR A 71 8.75 -12.05 4.32
C THR A 71 8.95 -13.37 3.56
N MET A 72 10.17 -13.90 3.54
CA MET A 72 10.52 -15.11 2.81
C MET A 72 10.66 -16.35 3.70
N PHE A 73 11.10 -16.16 4.95
CA PHE A 73 11.47 -17.23 5.85
C PHE A 73 10.81 -17.04 7.22
N ASN A 74 10.28 -18.12 7.78
CA ASN A 74 9.84 -18.17 9.16
C ASN A 74 11.06 -18.17 10.11
N PRO A 75 10.86 -17.93 11.42
CA PRO A 75 11.96 -17.95 12.40
C PRO A 75 12.76 -19.27 12.44
N ASP A 76 12.12 -20.39 12.10
CA ASP A 76 12.75 -21.72 12.02
C ASP A 76 13.53 -21.96 10.71
N GLY A 77 13.57 -20.97 9.81
CA GLY A 77 14.24 -21.03 8.52
C GLY A 77 13.43 -21.68 7.39
N THR A 78 12.21 -22.15 7.67
CA THR A 78 11.31 -22.67 6.62
C THR A 78 10.73 -21.54 5.77
N GLU A 79 10.24 -21.86 4.58
CA GLU A 79 9.63 -20.86 3.70
C GLU A 79 8.33 -20.28 4.30
N ASN A 80 8.26 -18.95 4.39
CA ASN A 80 7.04 -18.22 4.67
C ASN A 80 6.18 -18.18 3.39
N LYS A 81 5.34 -19.19 3.20
CA LYS A 81 4.49 -19.34 2.01
C LYS A 81 3.57 -18.14 1.75
N GLU A 82 3.06 -17.53 2.81
CA GLU A 82 2.17 -16.36 2.72
C GLU A 82 2.94 -15.14 2.23
N GLY A 83 4.09 -14.85 2.83
CA GLY A 83 4.93 -13.73 2.40
C GLY A 83 5.47 -13.91 0.98
N VAL A 84 5.91 -15.12 0.61
CA VAL A 84 6.32 -15.44 -0.77
C VAL A 84 5.15 -15.26 -1.76
N ALA A 85 3.95 -15.68 -1.40
CA ALA A 85 2.77 -15.46 -2.23
C ALA A 85 2.51 -13.96 -2.44
N ARG A 86 2.59 -13.12 -1.39
CA ARG A 86 2.43 -11.66 -1.50
C ARG A 86 3.53 -11.04 -2.37
N LEU A 87 4.77 -11.50 -2.30
CA LEU A 87 5.85 -11.04 -3.20
C LEU A 87 5.53 -11.34 -4.67
N ARG A 88 4.98 -12.52 -4.97
CA ARG A 88 4.54 -12.87 -6.33
C ARG A 88 3.36 -12.00 -6.79
N GLN A 89 2.43 -11.68 -5.90
CA GLN A 89 1.33 -10.74 -6.20
C GLN A 89 1.85 -9.34 -6.55
N ALA A 90 2.96 -8.90 -5.93
CA ALA A 90 3.63 -7.65 -6.28
C ALA A 90 4.36 -7.69 -7.63
N GLY A 91 4.38 -8.84 -8.31
CA GLY A 91 5.06 -9.02 -9.61
C GLY A 91 6.53 -9.38 -9.52
N LEU A 92 7.05 -9.73 -8.33
CA LEU A 92 8.42 -10.23 -8.21
C LEU A 92 8.55 -11.62 -8.83
N SER A 93 9.65 -11.83 -9.55
CA SER A 93 10.04 -13.15 -10.03
C SER A 93 10.57 -14.01 -8.88
N ASP A 94 10.47 -15.35 -9.01
CA ASP A 94 11.08 -16.25 -8.02
C ASP A 94 12.57 -15.95 -7.85
N ARG A 95 13.28 -15.69 -8.95
CA ARG A 95 14.68 -15.28 -8.91
C ARG A 95 14.90 -14.06 -8.00
N ASP A 96 14.13 -12.99 -8.15
CA ASP A 96 14.28 -11.80 -7.31
C ASP A 96 13.92 -12.07 -5.85
N ILE A 97 12.93 -12.94 -5.60
CA ILE A 97 12.53 -13.38 -4.26
C ILE A 97 13.72 -14.09 -3.58
N TYR A 98 14.25 -15.16 -4.18
CA TYR A 98 15.32 -15.95 -3.55
C TYR A 98 16.69 -15.23 -3.56
N GLU A 99 17.04 -14.51 -4.65
CA GLU A 99 18.38 -13.93 -4.80
C GLU A 99 18.53 -12.54 -4.16
N SER A 100 17.44 -11.77 -4.00
CA SER A 100 17.46 -10.42 -3.41
C SER A 100 16.71 -10.34 -2.08
N ILE A 101 15.41 -10.69 -2.06
CA ILE A 101 14.60 -10.55 -0.85
C ILE A 101 15.12 -11.47 0.27
N GLY A 102 15.47 -12.72 -0.05
CA GLY A 102 16.08 -13.67 0.90
C GLY A 102 17.41 -13.21 1.49
N LYS A 103 18.09 -12.25 0.84
CA LYS A 103 19.31 -11.62 1.35
C LYS A 103 19.05 -10.31 2.10
N GLY A 104 17.78 -9.97 2.34
CA GLY A 104 17.37 -8.72 2.98
C GLY A 104 17.53 -7.49 2.08
N LYS A 105 17.45 -7.65 0.76
CA LYS A 105 17.64 -6.55 -0.21
C LYS A 105 16.40 -6.33 -1.08
N THR A 106 16.14 -5.07 -1.41
CA THR A 106 15.11 -4.69 -2.38
C THR A 106 15.60 -4.95 -3.80
N PRO A 107 14.81 -5.66 -4.63
CA PRO A 107 15.10 -5.78 -6.05
C PRO A 107 15.07 -4.42 -6.75
N ASN A 108 15.81 -4.32 -7.86
CA ASN A 108 15.82 -3.11 -8.68
C ASN A 108 14.43 -2.83 -9.26
N GLY A 109 14.04 -1.55 -9.30
CA GLY A 109 12.72 -1.13 -9.79
C GLY A 109 11.58 -1.36 -8.79
N TYR A 110 11.88 -1.80 -7.57
CA TYR A 110 10.93 -1.92 -6.47
C TYR A 110 11.31 -0.97 -5.32
N ASN A 111 10.32 -0.60 -4.51
CA ASN A 111 10.54 0.10 -3.25
C ASN A 111 9.54 -0.40 -2.19
N TYR A 112 9.94 -0.36 -0.93
CA TYR A 112 9.04 -0.79 0.15
C TYR A 112 7.94 0.22 0.39
N HIS A 113 6.73 -0.27 0.17
CA HIS A 113 5.54 0.33 0.70
C HIS A 113 5.42 -0.06 2.17
N HIS A 114 5.30 0.94 3.04
CA HIS A 114 4.96 0.78 4.45
C HIS A 114 3.45 1.00 4.56
N LEU A 115 2.73 -0.01 5.04
CA LEU A 115 1.27 0.04 5.13
C LEU A 115 0.79 1.07 6.15
N PHE A 116 1.60 1.29 7.18
CA PHE A 116 1.29 2.18 8.27
C PHE A 116 1.93 3.54 8.04
N PRO A 117 1.17 4.64 8.12
CA PRO A 117 1.79 5.94 8.26
C PRO A 117 2.56 5.96 9.59
N ARG A 118 3.89 6.02 9.51
CA ARG A 118 4.79 6.12 10.68
C ARG A 118 4.39 7.26 11.62
N ALA A 119 3.83 8.32 11.05
CA ALA A 119 3.34 9.48 11.76
C ALA A 119 2.06 9.25 12.60
N LEU A 120 1.36 8.11 12.42
CA LEU A 120 0.20 7.68 13.22
C LEU A 120 0.39 6.33 13.92
N SER A 121 1.63 5.86 14.00
CA SER A 121 1.89 4.51 14.50
C SER A 121 1.87 4.36 16.02
N GLY A 122 1.47 5.41 16.75
CA GLY A 122 1.32 5.37 18.21
C GLY A 122 0.29 4.34 18.69
N ALA A 123 -0.61 3.88 17.81
CA ALA A 123 -1.59 2.84 18.17
C ALA A 123 -0.96 1.51 18.61
N LEU A 124 0.21 1.16 18.07
CA LEU A 124 0.92 -0.06 18.50
C LEU A 124 1.65 0.10 19.84
N ASN A 125 1.88 1.35 20.30
CA ASN A 125 2.38 1.61 21.65
C ASN A 125 1.29 1.36 22.71
N GLU A 126 0.01 1.36 22.31
CA GLU A 126 -1.13 1.14 23.20
C GLU A 126 -1.62 -0.31 23.22
N GLY A 127 -1.02 -1.19 22.40
CA GLY A 127 -1.34 -2.61 22.37
C GLY A 127 -1.34 -3.19 20.97
N SER A 128 -1.87 -4.41 20.86
CA SER A 128 -2.03 -5.08 19.58
C SER A 128 -3.08 -4.36 18.74
N VAL A 129 -2.82 -4.21 17.45
CA VAL A 129 -3.78 -3.64 16.51
C VAL A 129 -4.30 -4.75 15.60
N GLN A 130 -5.62 -4.81 15.46
CA GLN A 130 -6.28 -5.75 14.55
C GLN A 130 -6.19 -5.23 13.11
N PHE A 131 -5.77 -6.10 12.20
CA PHE A 131 -5.57 -5.86 10.78
C PHE A 131 -6.30 -6.90 9.94
N GLY A 132 -7.57 -6.63 9.61
CA GLY A 132 -8.44 -7.64 9.02
C GLY A 132 -8.54 -8.85 9.95
N ASN A 133 -8.12 -10.03 9.48
CA ASN A 133 -8.09 -11.27 10.27
C ASN A 133 -6.78 -11.48 11.05
N GLU A 134 -5.80 -10.58 10.91
CA GLU A 134 -4.50 -10.67 11.57
C GLU A 134 -4.44 -9.73 12.77
N THR A 135 -3.61 -10.06 13.77
CA THR A 135 -3.30 -9.18 14.89
C THR A 135 -1.80 -8.87 14.87
N LEU A 136 -1.45 -7.58 14.90
CA LEU A 136 -0.06 -7.12 14.89
C LEU A 136 0.27 -6.43 16.20
N THR A 137 1.45 -6.74 16.74
CA THR A 137 1.97 -6.14 17.97
C THR A 137 3.13 -5.18 17.72
N SER A 138 3.62 -5.09 16.48
CA SER A 138 4.76 -4.25 16.12
C SER A 138 4.69 -3.78 14.67
N LEU A 139 5.18 -2.56 14.43
CA LEU A 139 5.41 -2.02 13.09
C LEU A 139 6.54 -2.75 12.35
N HIS A 140 7.39 -3.46 13.09
CA HIS A 140 8.53 -4.21 12.58
C HIS A 140 8.18 -5.65 12.21
N ASP A 141 6.90 -5.92 11.95
CA ASP A 141 6.41 -7.16 11.36
C ASP A 141 6.45 -7.08 9.83
N TRP A 142 6.93 -8.13 9.17
CA TRP A 142 7.03 -8.17 7.72
C TRP A 142 5.69 -7.89 7.01
N ARG A 143 4.56 -8.22 7.65
CA ARG A 143 3.21 -7.97 7.14
C ARG A 143 2.89 -6.48 7.00
N CYS A 144 3.62 -5.61 7.72
CA CYS A 144 3.52 -4.15 7.62
C CYS A 144 4.20 -3.57 6.36
N MET A 145 4.86 -4.41 5.56
CA MET A 145 5.63 -4.02 4.40
C MET A 145 5.28 -4.83 3.16
N MET A 146 5.32 -4.17 2.00
CA MET A 146 5.27 -4.86 0.71
C MET A 146 6.21 -4.15 -0.28
N PRO A 147 7.22 -4.81 -0.87
CA PRO A 147 7.91 -4.25 -2.01
C PRO A 147 6.93 -4.10 -3.17
N LEU A 148 6.83 -2.89 -3.73
CA LEU A 148 5.97 -2.58 -4.86
C LEU A 148 6.79 -1.98 -6.01
N PRO A 149 6.36 -2.19 -7.27
CA PRO A 149 6.99 -1.54 -8.42
C PRO A 149 7.06 -0.03 -8.25
N ASN A 150 8.25 0.52 -8.51
CA ASN A 150 8.58 1.94 -8.44
C ASN A 150 9.52 2.28 -9.60
N SER A 151 8.93 2.46 -10.78
CA SER A 151 9.65 2.92 -11.97
C SER A 151 8.95 4.12 -12.61
N ALA A 152 9.71 4.93 -13.33
CA ALA A 152 9.19 6.12 -13.98
C ALA A 152 8.06 5.75 -14.97
N GLY A 153 6.88 6.34 -14.76
CA GLY A 153 5.69 6.07 -15.58
C GLY A 153 5.04 4.70 -15.33
N SER A 154 5.42 3.97 -14.27
CA SER A 154 4.81 2.72 -13.82
C SER A 154 4.89 2.54 -12.29
N ASP A 155 4.53 3.57 -11.53
CA ASP A 155 4.81 3.65 -10.09
C ASP A 155 3.61 3.22 -9.25
N ILE A 156 3.46 1.90 -9.07
CA ILE A 156 2.44 1.30 -8.20
C ILE A 156 2.62 1.81 -6.76
N HIS A 157 3.86 1.85 -6.28
CA HIS A 157 4.18 2.33 -4.93
C HIS A 157 3.62 3.73 -4.68
N LYS A 158 3.86 4.68 -5.60
CA LYS A 158 3.31 6.04 -5.50
C LYS A 158 1.78 6.04 -5.59
N ASN A 159 1.19 5.28 -6.51
CA ASN A 159 -0.26 5.26 -6.67
C ASN A 159 -0.98 4.74 -5.41
N VAL A 160 -0.39 3.79 -4.68
CA VAL A 160 -0.92 3.36 -3.38
C VAL A 160 -0.86 4.51 -2.36
N HIS A 161 0.27 5.21 -2.24
CA HIS A 161 0.38 6.37 -1.34
C HIS A 161 -0.60 7.49 -1.69
N ASP A 162 -0.76 7.81 -2.98
CA ASP A 162 -1.74 8.80 -3.43
C ASP A 162 -3.18 8.38 -3.07
N ALA A 163 -3.51 7.09 -3.20
CA ALA A 163 -4.82 6.57 -2.84
C ALA A 163 -5.08 6.66 -1.33
N MET A 164 -4.09 6.33 -0.50
CA MET A 164 -4.18 6.45 0.96
C MET A 164 -4.27 7.91 1.40
N GLU A 165 -3.51 8.83 0.80
CA GLU A 165 -3.58 10.27 1.08
C GLU A 165 -4.97 10.80 0.72
N LYS A 166 -5.50 10.42 -0.44
CA LYS A 166 -6.85 10.83 -0.87
C LYS A 166 -7.95 10.30 0.05
N ARG A 167 -7.86 9.05 0.51
CA ARG A 167 -8.88 8.42 1.36
C ARG A 167 -8.89 9.00 2.77
N ASN A 168 -7.71 9.21 3.35
CA ASN A 168 -7.58 9.62 4.74
C ASN A 168 -7.63 11.15 4.93
N GLY A 169 -7.30 11.92 3.89
CA GLY A 169 -7.21 13.36 4.01
C GLY A 169 -6.01 13.81 4.86
N PRO A 170 -6.05 15.05 5.39
CA PRO A 170 -4.94 15.60 6.16
C PRO A 170 -4.77 14.85 7.49
N MET A 171 -3.51 14.71 7.90
CA MET A 171 -3.14 14.16 9.20
C MET A 171 -3.62 15.07 10.34
N PRO A 172 -3.98 14.53 11.51
CA PRO A 172 -4.22 15.33 12.70
C PRO A 172 -3.00 16.18 13.05
N GLU A 173 -3.23 17.47 13.36
CA GLU A 173 -2.15 18.42 13.64
C GLU A 173 -1.50 18.20 15.01
N LYS A 174 -2.31 17.80 16.00
CA LYS A 174 -1.89 17.71 17.40
C LYS A 174 -1.42 16.29 17.75
N GLU A 175 -0.25 16.18 18.37
CA GLU A 175 0.24 14.94 18.98
C GLU A 175 -0.76 14.38 20.02
N GLY A 176 -0.87 13.05 20.07
CA GLY A 176 -1.84 12.33 20.90
C GLY A 176 -3.27 12.29 20.32
N SER A 177 -3.54 13.00 19.22
CA SER A 177 -4.86 12.94 18.58
C SER A 177 -5.10 11.55 18.01
N ARG A 178 -6.27 10.99 18.33
CA ARG A 178 -6.77 9.74 17.75
C ARG A 178 -7.49 10.05 16.44
N THR A 179 -7.31 9.16 15.46
CA THR A 179 -8.05 9.19 14.20
C THR A 179 -8.23 7.76 13.72
N THR A 180 -9.29 7.51 12.95
CA THR A 180 -9.35 6.32 12.12
C THR A 180 -8.51 6.57 10.88
N TYR A 181 -7.60 5.66 10.56
CA TYR A 181 -6.80 5.69 9.34
C TYR A 181 -7.04 4.41 8.55
N TYR A 182 -7.30 4.54 7.26
CA TYR A 182 -7.49 3.42 6.34
C TYR A 182 -6.16 3.09 5.66
N ILE A 183 -5.65 1.88 5.89
CA ILE A 183 -4.48 1.36 5.21
C ILE A 183 -4.88 0.50 4.00
N ALA A 184 -4.03 0.46 2.99
CA ALA A 184 -4.19 -0.41 1.82
C ALA A 184 -3.46 -1.74 2.08
N MET A 185 -4.14 -2.72 2.66
CA MET A 185 -3.54 -4.00 3.05
C MET A 185 -3.49 -4.98 1.88
N PRO A 186 -2.36 -5.66 1.61
CA PRO A 186 -2.31 -6.69 0.58
C PRO A 186 -3.27 -7.83 0.91
N LEU A 187 -3.86 -8.43 -0.11
CA LEU A 187 -4.68 -9.63 0.08
C LEU A 187 -3.83 -10.79 0.60
N THR A 188 -4.41 -11.63 1.45
CA THR A 188 -3.77 -12.89 1.81
C THR A 188 -3.61 -13.78 0.58
N ALA A 189 -2.76 -14.83 0.64
CA ALA A 189 -2.65 -15.76 -0.47
C ALA A 189 -4.01 -16.37 -0.85
N GLU A 190 -4.81 -16.72 0.17
CA GLU A 190 -6.16 -17.24 -0.03
C GLU A 190 -7.10 -16.20 -0.65
N GLU A 191 -7.17 -15.00 -0.10
CA GLU A 191 -8.00 -13.90 -0.60
C GLU A 191 -7.65 -13.57 -2.06
N TYR A 192 -6.36 -13.59 -2.40
CA TYR A 192 -5.92 -13.35 -3.76
C TYR A 192 -6.35 -14.47 -4.73
N GLN A 193 -6.35 -15.74 -4.30
CA GLN A 193 -6.92 -16.81 -5.12
C GLN A 193 -8.43 -16.66 -5.29
N GLN A 194 -9.14 -16.27 -4.23
CA GLN A 194 -10.58 -15.98 -4.30
C GLN A 194 -10.86 -14.83 -5.28
N TYR A 195 -10.13 -13.71 -5.16
CA TYR A 195 -10.19 -12.58 -6.08
C TYR A 195 -10.01 -12.99 -7.53
N LYS A 196 -8.97 -13.79 -7.84
CA LYS A 196 -8.72 -14.25 -9.21
C LYS A 196 -9.83 -15.14 -9.78
N ARG A 197 -10.50 -15.93 -8.93
CA ARG A 197 -11.63 -16.77 -9.35
C ARG A 197 -12.89 -15.94 -9.54
N ASN A 198 -13.18 -15.08 -8.57
CA ASN A 198 -14.32 -14.17 -8.58
C ASN A 198 -14.03 -12.97 -7.65
N PRO A 199 -13.76 -11.76 -8.19
CA PRO A 199 -13.52 -10.56 -7.38
C PRO A 199 -14.66 -10.23 -6.40
N GLU A 200 -15.90 -10.57 -6.74
CA GLU A 200 -17.10 -10.29 -5.93
C GLU A 200 -17.17 -11.17 -4.68
N SER A 201 -16.41 -12.27 -4.63
CA SER A 201 -16.42 -13.20 -3.50
C SER A 201 -15.78 -12.64 -2.23
N LEU A 202 -14.89 -11.65 -2.35
CA LEU A 202 -14.17 -11.10 -1.20
C LEU A 202 -15.06 -10.32 -0.24
N LYS A 203 -16.22 -9.80 -0.66
CA LYS A 203 -17.12 -8.99 0.18
C LYS A 203 -16.39 -7.88 0.96
N GLU A 204 -15.34 -7.32 0.36
CA GLU A 204 -14.52 -6.25 0.91
C GLU A 204 -14.50 -5.04 0.00
N GLU A 205 -14.12 -3.88 0.54
CA GLU A 205 -13.78 -2.73 -0.28
C GLU A 205 -12.32 -2.82 -0.74
N LEU A 206 -12.11 -2.91 -2.04
CA LEU A 206 -10.80 -3.15 -2.65
C LEU A 206 -10.21 -1.88 -3.23
N LEU A 207 -8.90 -1.69 -3.06
CA LEU A 207 -8.07 -0.79 -3.84
C LEU A 207 -7.37 -1.60 -4.93
N ILE A 208 -7.65 -1.28 -6.19
CA ILE A 208 -6.99 -1.88 -7.35
C ILE A 208 -6.04 -0.83 -7.93
N VAL A 209 -4.75 -1.15 -7.96
CA VAL A 209 -3.69 -0.23 -8.39
C VAL A 209 -3.00 -0.75 -9.63
N GLY A 210 -3.13 0.00 -10.71
CA GLY A 210 -2.43 -0.25 -11.96
C GLY A 210 -1.29 0.74 -12.18
N LYS A 211 -0.56 0.53 -13.28
CA LYS A 211 0.62 1.28 -13.70
C LYS A 211 0.50 2.82 -13.56
N ASN A 212 -0.64 3.38 -13.98
CA ASN A 212 -0.88 4.82 -14.07
C ASN A 212 -2.21 5.25 -13.41
N SER A 213 -2.82 4.38 -12.62
CA SER A 213 -4.16 4.60 -12.10
C SER A 213 -4.39 3.80 -10.83
N TYR A 214 -5.32 4.25 -10.01
CA TYR A 214 -5.90 3.44 -8.96
C TYR A 214 -7.41 3.64 -8.95
N ARG A 215 -8.15 2.65 -8.47
CA ARG A 215 -9.60 2.72 -8.25
C ARG A 215 -9.96 1.99 -6.97
N THR A 216 -10.99 2.48 -6.31
CA THR A 216 -11.62 1.79 -5.20
C THR A 216 -12.91 1.14 -5.70
N VAL A 217 -13.14 -0.13 -5.35
CA VAL A 217 -14.31 -0.90 -5.74
C VAL A 217 -14.90 -1.54 -4.49
N ASP A 218 -16.17 -1.27 -4.20
CA ASP A 218 -16.86 -1.88 -3.07
C ASP A 218 -17.53 -3.19 -3.50
N GLN A 219 -17.05 -4.32 -2.97
CA GLN A 219 -17.62 -5.64 -3.26
C GLN A 219 -18.70 -6.05 -2.24
N ARG A 220 -18.99 -5.23 -1.22
CA ARG A 220 -19.99 -5.55 -0.17
C ARG A 220 -21.43 -5.47 -0.68
N ASP A 221 -21.68 -4.58 -1.64
CA ASP A 221 -23.03 -4.23 -2.08
C ASP A 221 -23.62 -5.15 -3.18
N ASN A 222 -22.87 -6.15 -3.66
CA ASN A 222 -23.27 -6.99 -4.79
C ASN A 222 -24.38 -8.02 -4.46
N GLY A 223 -25.03 -7.91 -3.30
CA GLY A 223 -26.28 -8.61 -2.98
C GLY A 223 -27.56 -7.92 -3.48
N LYS A 224 -27.51 -6.68 -3.98
CA LYS A 224 -28.68 -5.99 -4.55
C LYS A 224 -28.30 -5.23 -5.82
N GLY A 225 -28.73 -5.79 -6.96
CA GLY A 225 -28.37 -5.39 -8.31
C GLY A 225 -28.12 -3.89 -8.52
N GLN A 226 -26.93 -3.57 -9.04
CA GLN A 226 -26.69 -2.31 -9.71
C GLN A 226 -26.30 -2.58 -11.17
N LYS A 227 -27.25 -2.25 -12.06
CA LYS A 227 -26.93 -1.76 -13.40
C LYS A 227 -25.86 -0.68 -13.25
N GLN A 228 -24.84 -0.74 -14.11
CA GLN A 228 -23.83 0.31 -14.24
C GLN A 228 -24.46 1.71 -14.10
N PRO A 229 -23.85 2.65 -13.35
CA PRO A 229 -24.36 4.01 -13.27
C PRO A 229 -24.38 4.60 -14.69
N LYS A 230 -25.57 4.84 -15.23
CA LYS A 230 -25.71 5.56 -16.49
C LYS A 230 -25.22 7.00 -16.27
N PRO A 231 -24.51 7.60 -17.24
CA PRO A 231 -24.12 9.00 -17.16
C PRO A 231 -25.37 9.86 -16.95
N LEU A 232 -25.28 10.81 -16.02
CA LEU A 232 -26.34 11.78 -15.73
C LEU A 232 -26.72 12.50 -17.03
N LYS A 233 -28.02 12.50 -17.36
CA LYS A 233 -28.51 13.22 -18.53
C LYS A 233 -28.49 14.72 -18.22
N SER A 234 -28.30 15.55 -19.23
CA SER A 234 -28.24 17.02 -19.08
C SER A 234 -29.49 17.61 -18.40
N ALA A 235 -30.64 16.94 -18.51
CA ALA A 235 -31.87 17.31 -17.81
C ALA A 235 -31.79 17.16 -16.28
N ASP A 236 -31.04 16.17 -15.79
CA ASP A 236 -30.85 15.92 -14.36
C ASP A 236 -29.87 16.94 -13.76
N ILE A 237 -28.87 17.36 -14.53
CA ILE A 237 -27.93 18.42 -14.16
C ILE A 237 -28.66 19.77 -14.05
N ALA A 238 -29.59 20.07 -14.96
CA ALA A 238 -30.39 21.29 -14.93
C ALA A 238 -31.29 21.38 -13.68
N LYS A 239 -31.89 20.25 -13.26
CA LYS A 239 -32.71 20.19 -12.03
C LYS A 239 -31.89 20.40 -10.76
N ILE A 240 -30.69 19.83 -10.69
CA ILE A 240 -29.78 20.01 -9.55
C ILE A 240 -29.31 21.47 -9.45
N LYS A 241 -29.08 22.13 -10.59
CA LYS A 241 -28.69 23.54 -10.63
C LYS A 241 -29.82 24.47 -10.18
N ALA A 242 -31.05 24.24 -10.67
CA ALA A 242 -32.22 25.00 -10.27
C ALA A 242 -32.55 24.87 -8.77
N ALA A 243 -32.32 23.70 -8.16
CA ALA A 243 -32.52 23.50 -6.73
C ALA A 243 -31.47 24.19 -5.85
N ARG A 244 -30.32 24.55 -6.42
CA ARG A 244 -29.21 25.22 -5.71
C ARG A 244 -29.31 26.74 -5.80
N ASP A 245 -29.86 27.26 -6.89
CA ASP A 245 -30.03 28.71 -7.12
C ASP A 245 -31.32 29.28 -6.49
N GLY A 246 -32.15 28.42 -5.88
CA GLY A 246 -33.38 28.79 -5.17
C GLY A 246 -33.28 28.83 -3.64
N ARG A 247 -32.07 28.94 -3.08
CA ARG A 247 -31.82 29.18 -1.63
C ARG A 247 -31.07 30.48 -1.41
#